data_AF-A0A952LU16-F1
#
_entry.id   AF-A0A952LU16-F1
#
_cell.length_a   1.000
_cell.length_b   1.000
_cell.length_c   1.000
_cell.angle_alpha   90.00
_cell.angle_beta   90.00
_cell.angle_gamma   90.00
#
_symmetry.space_group_name_H-M   'P 1'
#
loop_
_entity.id
_entity.type
_entity.pdbx_description
1 polymer ?
#
loop_
_entity_poly.entity_id
_entity_poly.type
_entity_poly.pdbx_seq_one_letter_code
_entity_poly.pdbx_strand_id
1 'polypeptide(L)'
;MKSQLSCNKTTLQKLKNISTAMLKHAEQGDWDAVLSYDNKRLKVLRDYPGEIEPSDSTALQHLKNEIIGLDDSIKKLALDERKAAMKKELQQRAQLAAQSGYKQALASGTGL
;
A
#
# COMPACT_ATOMS: atom_id res chain seq x y z
N MET A 1 -20.29 3.66 -35.54
CA MET A 1 -18.97 3.09 -35.22
C MET A 1 -18.73 3.24 -33.73
N LYS A 2 -18.70 2.15 -32.95
CA LYS A 2 -18.31 2.21 -31.53
C LYS A 2 -16.80 2.43 -31.49
N SER A 3 -16.38 3.61 -31.06
CA SER A 3 -14.96 3.92 -30.89
C SER A 3 -14.42 3.05 -29.75
N GLN A 4 -13.53 2.10 -30.07
CA GLN A 4 -12.75 1.38 -29.07
C GLN A 4 -11.90 2.42 -28.32
N LEU A 5 -12.30 2.73 -27.09
CA LEU A 5 -11.52 3.53 -26.16
C LEU A 5 -10.36 2.67 -25.65
N SER A 6 -9.33 2.49 -26.47
CA SER A 6 -8.10 1.83 -26.04
C SER A 6 -7.41 2.68 -24.97
N CYS A 7 -6.86 2.03 -23.94
CA CYS A 7 -6.03 2.70 -22.95
C CYS A 7 -4.82 3.33 -23.65
N ASN A 8 -4.85 4.65 -23.83
CA ASN A 8 -3.83 5.37 -24.59
C ASN A 8 -2.63 5.75 -23.69
N LYS A 9 -1.51 6.14 -24.33
CA LYS A 9 -0.27 6.57 -23.66
C LYS A 9 -0.52 7.60 -22.55
N THR A 10 -1.46 8.50 -22.76
CA THR A 10 -1.80 9.58 -21.82
C THR A 10 -2.41 9.02 -20.54
N THR A 11 -3.30 8.03 -20.63
CA THR A 11 -3.89 7.38 -19.45
C THR A 11 -2.84 6.60 -18.67
N LEU A 12 -1.99 5.82 -19.34
CA LEU A 12 -0.88 5.11 -18.67
C LEU A 12 0.08 6.11 -17.99
N GLN A 13 0.39 7.24 -18.62
CA GLN A 13 1.24 8.25 -18.01
C GLN A 13 0.58 8.87 -16.77
N LYS A 14 -0.73 9.13 -16.79
CA LYS A 14 -1.47 9.60 -15.60
C LYS A 14 -1.42 8.58 -14.48
N LEU A 15 -1.64 7.30 -14.77
CA LEU A 15 -1.58 6.21 -13.79
C LEU A 15 -0.18 6.09 -13.20
N LYS A 16 0.87 6.13 -14.03
CA LYS A 16 2.26 6.14 -13.57
C LYS A 16 2.54 7.30 -12.62
N ASN A 17 2.14 8.52 -12.98
CA ASN A 17 2.35 9.69 -12.13
C ASN A 17 1.65 9.54 -10.76
N ILE A 18 0.44 8.97 -10.74
CA ILE A 18 -0.28 8.68 -9.50
C ILE A 18 0.46 7.60 -8.69
N SER A 19 0.85 6.47 -9.29
CA SER A 19 1.62 5.41 -8.61
C SER A 19 2.96 5.92 -8.07
N THR A 20 3.65 6.82 -8.77
CA THR A 20 4.88 7.45 -8.28
C THR A 20 4.61 8.32 -7.05
N ALA A 21 3.52 9.10 -7.04
CA ALA A 21 3.13 9.88 -5.87
C ALA A 21 2.76 8.97 -4.69
N MET A 22 2.03 7.88 -4.94
CA MET A 22 1.71 6.87 -3.92
C MET A 22 2.99 6.29 -3.31
N LEU A 23 3.97 5.91 -4.12
CA LEU A 23 5.24 5.38 -3.63
C LEU A 23 5.95 6.40 -2.72
N LYS A 24 6.03 7.67 -3.13
CA LYS A 24 6.64 8.72 -2.31
C LYS A 24 5.97 8.88 -0.95
N HIS A 25 4.64 8.81 -0.88
CA HIS A 25 3.91 8.87 0.40
C HIS A 25 4.10 7.58 1.21
N ALA A 26 4.13 6.41 0.58
CA ALA A 26 4.40 5.13 1.23
C ALA A 26 5.81 5.10 1.87
N GLU A 27 6.83 5.64 1.20
CA GLU A 27 8.19 5.79 1.75
C GLU A 27 8.23 6.70 2.99
N GLN A 28 7.26 7.60 3.14
CA GLN A 28 7.11 8.49 4.28
C GLN A 28 6.22 7.90 5.38
N GLY A 29 5.59 6.73 5.16
CA GLY A 29 4.60 6.13 6.05
C GLY A 29 3.24 6.86 6.06
N ASP A 30 2.99 7.77 5.11
CA ASP A 30 1.74 8.53 5.00
C ASP A 30 0.67 7.72 4.24
N TRP A 31 0.14 6.69 4.89
CA TRP A 31 -0.82 5.77 4.27
C TRP A 31 -2.18 6.40 3.97
N ASP A 32 -2.56 7.45 4.70
CA ASP A 32 -3.78 8.21 4.40
C ASP A 32 -3.66 8.92 3.04
N ALA A 33 -2.50 9.52 2.76
CA ALA A 33 -2.24 10.07 1.43
C ALA A 33 -2.16 8.96 0.37
N VAL A 34 -1.52 7.81 0.66
CA VAL A 34 -1.49 6.66 -0.27
C VAL A 34 -2.91 6.24 -0.67
N LEU A 35 -3.83 6.12 0.29
CA LEU A 35 -5.23 5.79 0.03
C LEU A 35 -5.96 6.88 -0.76
N SER A 36 -5.70 8.16 -0.46
CA SER A 36 -6.24 9.29 -1.23
C SER A 36 -5.81 9.26 -2.70
N TYR A 37 -4.55 8.93 -2.97
CA TYR A 37 -4.05 8.76 -4.34
C TYR A 37 -4.57 7.48 -5.01
N ASP A 38 -4.71 6.38 -4.27
CA ASP A 38 -5.30 5.15 -4.81
C ASP A 38 -6.74 5.38 -5.29
N ASN A 39 -7.54 6.13 -4.52
CA ASN A 39 -8.87 6.56 -4.94
C ASN A 39 -8.86 7.39 -6.24
N LYS A 40 -7.87 8.29 -6.40
CA LYS A 40 -7.69 9.03 -7.68
C LYS A 40 -7.33 8.07 -8.81
N ARG A 41 -6.49 7.07 -8.55
CA ARG A 41 -6.10 6.05 -9.53
C ARG A 41 -7.29 5.21 -9.98
N LEU A 42 -8.12 4.75 -9.04
CA LEU A 42 -9.34 4.00 -9.30
C LEU A 42 -10.35 4.82 -10.11
N LYS A 43 -10.44 6.14 -9.87
CA LYS A 43 -11.26 7.03 -10.71
C LYS A 43 -10.77 7.06 -12.15
N VAL A 44 -9.46 7.19 -12.38
CA VAL A 44 -8.88 7.13 -13.74
C VAL A 44 -9.17 5.77 -14.39
N LEU A 45 -9.02 4.66 -13.68
CA LEU A 45 -9.33 3.34 -14.22
C LEU A 45 -10.82 3.17 -14.55
N ARG A 46 -11.72 3.72 -13.73
CA ARG A 46 -13.16 3.70 -13.97
C ARG A 46 -13.57 4.52 -15.18
N ASP A 47 -12.97 5.70 -15.35
CA ASP A 47 -13.27 6.61 -16.45
C ASP A 47 -12.78 6.06 -17.82
N TYR A 48 -11.91 5.03 -17.80
CA TYR A 48 -11.39 4.34 -18.97
C TYR A 48 -11.58 2.81 -18.85
N PRO A 49 -12.80 2.30 -19.03
CA PRO A 49 -13.11 0.87 -18.88
C PRO A 49 -12.58 0.01 -20.05
N GLY A 50 -11.90 0.62 -21.02
CA GLY A 50 -11.29 -0.12 -22.11
C GLY A 50 -10.23 -1.07 -21.58
N GLU A 51 -10.22 -2.31 -22.07
CA GLU A 51 -9.13 -3.22 -21.79
C GLU A 51 -7.81 -2.52 -22.10
N ILE A 52 -6.83 -2.74 -21.23
CA ILE A 52 -5.45 -2.42 -21.53
C ILE A 52 -5.03 -3.38 -22.66
N GLU A 53 -5.45 -3.09 -23.88
CA GLU A 53 -5.23 -3.98 -25.01
C GLU A 53 -3.73 -4.28 -25.11
N PRO A 54 -3.35 -5.50 -25.52
CA PRO A 54 -1.98 -5.81 -25.91
C PRO A 54 -1.60 -4.82 -27.00
N SER A 55 -0.94 -3.75 -26.59
CA SER A 55 -0.44 -2.77 -27.52
C SER A 55 0.85 -3.36 -28.06
N ASP A 56 0.96 -3.44 -29.38
CA ASP A 56 2.20 -3.75 -30.09
C ASP A 56 3.27 -2.68 -29.86
N SER A 57 2.91 -1.53 -29.29
CA SER A 57 3.87 -0.51 -28.86
C SER A 57 4.65 -0.96 -27.63
N THR A 58 5.94 -1.26 -27.84
CA THR A 58 6.93 -1.50 -26.79
C THR A 58 6.92 -0.39 -25.73
N ALA A 59 6.69 0.87 -26.11
CA ALA A 59 6.63 1.99 -25.18
C ALA A 59 5.45 1.91 -24.21
N LEU A 60 4.28 1.45 -24.65
CA LEU A 60 3.13 1.27 -23.77
C LEU A 60 3.32 0.06 -22.85
N GLN A 61 3.93 -1.03 -23.34
CA GLN A 61 4.30 -2.16 -22.50
C GLN A 61 5.31 -1.77 -21.42
N HIS A 62 6.31 -0.96 -21.78
CA HIS A 62 7.26 -0.41 -20.81
C HIS A 62 6.55 0.39 -19.71
N LEU A 63 5.64 1.29 -20.07
CA LEU A 63 4.87 2.07 -19.09
C LEU A 63 4.01 1.18 -18.18
N LYS A 64 3.39 0.13 -18.71
CA LYS A 64 2.63 -0.85 -17.89
C LYS A 64 3.54 -1.54 -16.88
N ASN A 65 4.69 -2.03 -17.34
CA ASN A 65 5.66 -2.71 -16.47
C ASN A 65 6.21 -1.79 -15.38
N GLU A 66 6.47 -0.52 -15.69
CA GLU A 66 6.87 0.47 -14.69
C GLU A 66 5.78 0.68 -13.62
N ILE A 67 4.51 0.80 -14.03
CA ILE A 67 3.39 0.93 -13.09
C ILE A 67 3.29 -0.29 -12.17
N ILE A 68 3.43 -1.50 -12.73
CA ILE A 68 3.42 -2.75 -11.95
C ILE A 68 4.57 -2.75 -10.94
N GLY A 69 5.78 -2.36 -11.35
CA GLY A 69 6.93 -2.29 -10.45
C GLY A 69 6.76 -1.29 -9.31
N LEU A 70 6.09 -0.16 -9.56
CA LEU A 70 5.72 0.80 -8.52
C LEU A 70 4.73 0.18 -7.51
N ASP A 71 3.71 -0.52 -8.01
CA ASP A 71 2.70 -1.18 -7.18
C ASP A 71 3.30 -2.27 -6.29
N ASP A 72 4.21 -3.09 -6.84
CA ASP A 72 4.93 -4.10 -6.07
C ASP A 72 5.78 -3.48 -4.96
N SER A 73 6.41 -2.34 -5.23
CA SER A 73 7.20 -1.59 -4.26
C SER A 73 6.33 -1.04 -3.12
N ILE A 74 5.19 -0.42 -3.45
CA ILE A 74 4.22 0.08 -2.48
C ILE A 74 3.68 -1.06 -1.61
N LYS A 75 3.31 -2.19 -2.23
CA LYS A 75 2.81 -3.37 -1.53
C LYS A 75 3.85 -3.93 -0.56
N LYS A 76 5.12 -3.97 -0.96
CA LYS A 76 6.21 -4.41 -0.10
C LYS A 76 6.34 -3.52 1.14
N LEU A 77 6.35 -2.19 0.96
CA LEU A 77 6.39 -1.23 2.06
C LEU A 77 5.23 -1.43 3.03
N ALA A 78 4.00 -1.58 2.51
CA ALA A 78 2.81 -1.80 3.34
C ALA A 78 2.90 -3.09 4.15
N LEU A 79 3.43 -4.17 3.57
CA LEU A 79 3.62 -5.44 4.28
C LEU A 79 4.67 -5.33 5.38
N ASP A 80 5.77 -4.63 5.11
CA ASP A 80 6.86 -4.47 6.07
C ASP A 80 6.41 -3.60 7.26
N GLU A 81 5.65 -2.53 7.01
CA GLU A 81 5.10 -1.69 8.07
C GLU A 81 4.05 -2.43 8.91
N ARG A 82 3.16 -3.20 8.26
CA ARG A 82 2.20 -4.06 8.98
C ARG A 82 2.91 -5.07 9.88
N LYS A 83 4.00 -5.69 9.42
CA LYS A 83 4.80 -6.62 10.25
C LYS A 83 5.43 -5.90 11.43
N ALA A 84 5.96 -4.69 11.22
CA ALA A 84 6.56 -3.89 12.28
C ALA A 84 5.53 -3.49 13.34
N ALA A 85 4.35 -3.04 12.93
CA ALA A 85 3.23 -2.71 13.82
C ALA A 85 2.81 -3.93 14.66
N MET A 86 2.61 -5.08 14.03
CA MET A 86 2.24 -6.32 14.73
C MET A 86 3.31 -6.75 15.74
N LYS A 87 4.59 -6.67 15.38
CA LYS A 87 5.70 -6.99 16.30
C LYS A 87 5.69 -6.07 17.51
N LYS A 88 5.47 -4.77 17.30
CA LYS A 88 5.40 -3.77 18.38
C LYS A 88 4.23 -4.03 19.32
N GLU A 89 3.04 -4.31 18.78
CA GLU A 89 1.87 -4.66 19.59
C GLU A 89 2.09 -5.92 20.42
N LEU A 90 2.67 -6.97 19.84
CA LEU A 90 2.97 -8.21 20.54
C LEU A 90 3.95 -7.97 21.70
N GLN A 91 5.00 -7.19 21.47
CA GLN A 91 5.96 -6.81 22.51
C GLN A 91 5.30 -6.01 23.64
N GLN A 92 4.45 -5.05 23.31
CA GLN A 92 3.73 -4.24 24.30
C GLN A 92 2.78 -5.10 25.14
N ARG A 93 2.05 -6.03 24.53
CA ARG A 93 1.17 -6.97 25.24
C ARG A 93 1.95 -7.89 26.17
N ALA A 94 3.08 -8.44 25.71
CA ALA A 94 3.94 -9.28 26.54
C ALA A 94 4.50 -8.52 27.75
N GLN A 95 4.89 -7.25 27.56
CA GLN A 95 5.37 -6.40 28.63
C GLN A 95 4.28 -6.10 29.66
N LEU A 96 3.05 -5.78 29.22
CA LEU A 96 1.91 -5.58 30.11
C LEU A 96 1.57 -6.84 30.93
N ALA A 97 1.59 -8.02 30.28
CA ALA A 97 1.35 -9.29 30.95
C ALA A 97 2.43 -9.62 32.00
N ALA A 98 3.71 -9.35 31.69
CA ALA A 98 4.80 -9.52 32.64
C ALA A 98 4.65 -8.58 33.85
N GLN A 99 4.28 -7.32 33.63
CA GLN A 99 4.03 -6.35 34.70
C GLN A 99 2.83 -6.76 35.57
N SER A 100 1.74 -7.25 34.96
CA SER A 100 0.58 -7.73 35.73
C SER A 100 0.93 -8.95 36.58
N GLY A 101 1.69 -9.91 36.04
CA GLY A 101 2.14 -11.09 36.78
C GLY A 101 3.02 -10.70 37.97
N TYR A 102 3.94 -9.75 37.79
CA TYR A 102 4.78 -9.24 38.87
C TYR A 102 3.96 -8.55 39.98
N LYS A 103 2.98 -7.70 39.62
CA LYS A 103 2.07 -7.07 40.59
C LYS A 103 1.26 -8.10 41.38
N GLN A 104 0.75 -9.14 40.71
CA GLN A 104 0.00 -10.21 41.38
C GLN A 104 0.88 -10.97 42.37
N ALA A 105 2.11 -11.34 41.97
CA ALA A 105 3.05 -12.05 42.83
C ALA A 105 3.40 -11.25 44.10
N LEU A 106 3.63 -9.94 43.97
CA LEU A 106 3.86 -9.04 45.11
C LEU A 106 2.63 -8.95 46.03
N ALA A 107 1.43 -8.89 45.48
CA ALA A 107 0.19 -8.81 46.26
C ALA A 107 -0.13 -10.13 47.00
N SER A 108 0.23 -11.28 46.44
CA SER A 108 0.08 -12.59 47.08
C SER A 108 1.19 -12.94 48.08
N GLY A 109 2.30 -12.19 48.08
CA GLY A 109 3.49 -12.45 48.89
C GLY A 109 3.51 -11.82 50.29
N THR A 110 2.49 -11.03 50.67
CA THR A 110 2.37 -10.44 52.01
C THR A 110 1.25 -11.12 52.80
N GLY A 111 1.60 -12.25 53.39
CA GLY A 111 0.78 -13.00 54.33
C GLY A 111 1.67 -13.91 55.16
N LEU A 112 2.68 -13.32 55.81
CA LEU A 112 3.39 -13.90 56.96
C LEU A 112 2.71 -13.40 58.23
#